data_AF-B4SEB3-F1
#
_entry.id   AF-B4SEB3-F1
#
_cell.length_a   1.000
_cell.length_b   1.000
_cell.length_c   1.000
_cell.angle_alpha   90.00
_cell.angle_beta   90.00
_cell.angle_gamma   90.00
#
_symmetry.space_group_name_H-M   'P 1'
#
loop_
_entity.id
_entity.type
_entity.pdbx_description
1 polymer ?
#
loop_
_entity_poly.entity_id
_entity_poly.type
_entity_poly.pdbx_seq_one_letter_code
_entity_poly.pdbx_strand_id
1 'polypeptide(L)' 'MKYHFRKLWNTMFLFVGPAWYLLVWMIWSSGQLQDIGDKISFLGMVIPGFLLIYGSGFLIEGWHEKKKKGRQ' A
#
# COMPACT_ATOMS: atom_id res chain seq x y z
N MET A 1 2.75 -9.46 25.92
CA MET A 1 3.27 -8.43 24.97
C MET A 1 2.09 -7.75 24.31
N LYS A 2 1.92 -6.42 24.43
CA LYS A 2 0.88 -5.68 23.69
C LYS A 2 1.36 -5.50 22.25
N TYR A 3 0.93 -6.38 21.34
CA TYR A 3 1.22 -6.23 19.92
C TYR A 3 0.43 -5.04 19.36
N HIS A 4 1.14 -3.98 18.96
CA HIS A 4 0.55 -2.85 18.25
C HIS A 4 0.48 -3.18 16.76
N PHE A 5 -0.75 -3.33 16.25
CA PHE A 5 -1.03 -3.60 14.84
C PHE A 5 -0.33 -2.58 13.92
N ARG A 6 -0.35 -1.29 14.27
CA ARG A 6 0.39 -0.24 13.56
C ARG A 6 1.86 -0.53 13.34
N LYS A 7 2.54 -1.08 14.36
CA LYS A 7 3.97 -1.39 14.29
C LYS A 7 4.22 -2.52 13.30
N LEU A 8 3.41 -3.58 13.37
CA LEU A 8 3.49 -4.70 12.44
C LEU A 8 3.21 -4.25 11.00
N TRP A 9 2.17 -3.44 10.80
CA TRP A 9 1.77 -2.91 9.50
C TRP A 9 2.86 -2.05 8.88
N ASN A 10 3.42 -1.10 9.65
CA ASN A 10 4.52 -0.27 9.17
C ASN A 10 5.77 -1.11 8.86
N THR A 11 6.11 -2.10 9.69
CA THR A 11 7.24 -2.99 9.42
C THR A 11 7.03 -3.82 8.15
N MET A 12 5.82 -4.31 7.89
CA MET A 12 5.51 -5.00 6.64
C MET A 12 5.72 -4.06 5.43
N PHE A 13 5.27 -2.81 5.53
CA PHE A 13 5.43 -1.83 4.45
C PHE A 13 6.88 -1.40 4.20
N LEU A 14 7.78 -1.56 5.17
CA LEU A 14 9.23 -1.40 4.94
C LEU A 14 9.79 -2.42 3.95
N PHE A 15 9.16 -3.61 3.83
CA PHE A 15 9.57 -4.63 2.86
C PHE A 15 8.71 -4.58 1.58
N VAL A 16 7.40 -4.38 1.73
CA VAL A 16 6.46 -4.31 0.61
C VAL A 16 6.70 -3.08 -0.25
N GLY A 17 7.06 -1.93 0.34
CA GLY A 17 7.36 -0.70 -0.40
C GLY A 17 8.51 -0.85 -1.41
N PRO A 18 9.69 -1.32 -1.00
CA PRO A 18 10.80 -1.60 -1.92
C PRO A 18 10.47 -2.65 -2.97
N ALA A 19 9.80 -3.74 -2.58
CA ALA A 19 9.38 -4.78 -3.52
C ALA A 19 8.41 -4.23 -4.58
N TRP A 20 7.45 -3.41 -4.15
CA TRP A 20 6.53 -2.71 -5.05
C TRP A 20 7.26 -1.75 -5.97
N TYR A 21 8.20 -0.95 -5.45
CA TYR A 21 9.00 -0.03 -6.26
C TYR A 21 9.79 -0.78 -7.34
N LEU A 22 10.39 -1.92 -6.99
CA LEU A 22 11.07 -2.79 -7.96
C LEU A 22 10.13 -3.27 -9.06
N LEU A 23 8.92 -3.72 -8.73
CA LEU A 23 7.94 -4.16 -9.73
C LEU A 23 7.53 -3.01 -10.67
N VAL A 24 7.28 -1.82 -10.12
CA VAL A 24 6.96 -0.63 -10.89
C VAL A 24 8.12 -0.27 -11.82
N TRP A 25 9.36 -0.33 -11.32
CA TRP A 25 10.56 -0.09 -12.11
C TRP A 25 10.75 -1.12 -13.23
N MET A 26 10.52 -2.40 -12.96
CA MET A 26 10.60 -3.46 -13.98
C MET A 26 9.59 -3.22 -15.11
N ILE A 27 8.35 -2.86 -14.78
CA ILE A 27 7.33 -2.55 -15.79
C ILE A 27 7.71 -1.28 -16.55
N TRP A 28 8.20 -0.26 -15.86
CA TRP A 28 8.67 0.98 -16.48
C TRP A 28 9.83 0.73 -17.46
N SER A 29 10.76 -0.16 -17.12
CA SER A 29 11.91 -0.52 -17.94
C SER A 29 11.61 -1.56 -19.02
N SER A 30 10.43 -2.19 -19.02
CA SER A 30 10.09 -3.28 -19.94
C SER A 30 9.91 -2.85 -21.40
N GLY A 31 9.81 -1.54 -21.67
CA GLY A 31 9.50 -1.00 -22.99
C GLY A 31 8.05 -1.21 -23.45
N GLN A 32 7.19 -1.78 -22.60
CA GLN A 32 5.75 -1.96 -22.87
C GLN A 32 4.98 -0.62 -22.86
N LEU A 33 5.45 0.35 -22.09
CA LEU A 33 4.87 1.69 -22.00
C LEU A 33 5.54 2.60 -23.03
N GLN A 34 5.07 2.53 -24.28
CA GLN A 34 5.67 3.27 -25.40
C GLN A 34 5.19 4.73 -25.43
N ASP A 35 3.89 4.96 -25.22
CA ASP A 35 3.33 6.31 -25.22
C ASP A 35 3.41 6.97 -23.83
N ILE A 36 3.44 8.29 -23.80
CA ILE A 36 3.32 9.09 -22.57
C ILE A 36 1.96 8.85 -21.91
N GLY A 37 0.90 8.68 -22.71
CA GLY A 37 -0.44 8.33 -22.24
C GLY A 37 -0.48 6.99 -21.48
N ASP A 38 0.27 5.99 -21.94
CA ASP A 38 0.34 4.69 -21.27
C ASP A 38 1.05 4.81 -19.92
N LYS A 39 2.15 5.58 -19.86
CA LYS A 39 2.90 5.84 -18.62
C LYS A 39 2.04 6.55 -17.58
N ILE A 40 1.25 7.54 -18.01
CA ILE A 40 0.33 8.29 -17.13
C ILE A 40 -0.79 7.37 -16.64
N SER A 41 -1.40 6.59 -17.54
CA SER A 41 -2.45 5.63 -17.19
C SER A 41 -1.96 4.58 -16.20
N PHE A 42 -0.75 4.06 -16.42
CA PHE A 42 -0.10 3.10 -15.53
C PHE A 42 0.12 3.67 -14.14
N LEU A 43 0.80 4.82 -14.02
CA LEU A 43 1.02 5.48 -12.73
C LEU A 43 -0.29 5.88 -12.05
N GLY A 44 -1.28 6.30 -12.84
CA GLY A 44 -2.62 6.68 -12.39
C GLY A 44 -3.41 5.54 -11.77
N MET A 45 -3.15 4.27 -12.13
CA MET A 45 -3.75 3.11 -11.45
C MET A 45 -2.87 2.60 -10.30
N VAL A 46 -1.56 2.58 -10.51
CA VAL A 46 -0.60 1.96 -9.61
C VAL A 46 -0.42 2.74 -8.31
N ILE A 47 -0.30 4.08 -8.38
CA ILE A 47 -0.10 4.92 -7.20
C ILE A 47 -1.35 4.91 -6.30
N PRO A 48 -2.58 5.12 -6.80
CA PRO A 48 -3.76 5.06 -5.96
C PRO A 48 -4.00 3.66 -5.38
N GLY A 49 -3.75 2.60 -6.15
CA GLY A 49 -3.84 1.22 -5.66
C GLY A 49 -2.92 0.97 -4.47
N PHE A 50 -1.67 1.43 -4.54
CA PHE A 50 -0.72 1.31 -3.43
C PHE A 50 -1.17 2.10 -2.19
N LEU A 51 -1.66 3.33 -2.38
CA LEU A 51 -2.16 4.17 -1.28
C LEU A 51 -3.39 3.56 -0.61
N LEU A 52 -4.32 2.97 -1.37
CA LEU A 52 -5.50 2.29 -0.85
C LEU A 52 -5.11 1.10 0.02
N ILE A 53 -4.17 0.27 -0.45
CA ILE A 53 -3.68 -0.87 0.31
C ILE A 53 -2.99 -0.38 1.59
N TYR A 54 -2.08 0.60 1.50
CA TYR A 54 -1.42 1.15 2.69
C TYR A 54 -2.40 1.73 3.71
N GLY A 55 -3.39 2.50 3.23
CA GLY A 55 -4.45 3.09 4.05
C GLY A 55 -5.37 2.06 4.71
N SER A 56 -5.58 0.91 4.08
CA SER A 56 -6.45 -0.14 4.60
C SER A 56 -6.03 -0.65 5.98
N GLY A 57 -4.74 -0.69 6.29
CA GLY A 57 -4.26 -1.06 7.63
C GLY A 57 -4.73 -0.10 8.70
N PHE A 58 -4.71 1.21 8.43
CA PHE A 58 -5.22 2.21 9.37
C PHE A 58 -6.73 2.10 9.56
N LEU A 59 -7.47 1.78 8.49
CA LEU A 59 -8.91 1.52 8.59
C LEU A 59 -9.19 0.30 9.46
N ILE A 60 -8.44 -0.80 9.28
CA ILE A 60 -8.58 -2.02 10.08
C ILE A 60 -8.26 -1.75 11.55
N GLU A 61 -7.17 -1.02 11.84
CA GLU A 61 -6.80 -0.65 13.20
C GLU A 61 -7.89 0.21 13.86
N GLY A 62 -8.35 1.25 13.17
CA GLY A 62 -9.42 2.13 13.66
C GLY A 62 -10.74 1.38 13.87
N TRP A 63 -11.06 0.40 13.02
CA TRP A 63 -12.25 -0.43 13.17
C TRP A 63 -12.14 -1.38 14.38
N HIS A 64 -10.96 -1.96 14.60
CA HIS A 64 -10.68 -2.78 15.77
C HIS A 64 -10.76 -2.00 17.09
N GLU A 65 -10.22 -0.78 17.13
CA GLU A 65 -10.30 0.07 18.31
C GLU A 65 -11.74 0.50 18.62
N LYS A 66 -12.52 0.88 17.60
CA LYS A 66 -13.96 1.19 17.76
C LYS A 66 -14.75 0.01 18.33
N LYS A 67 -14.48 -1.21 17.84
CA LYS A 67 -15.14 -2.43 18.34
C LYS A 67 -14.75 -2.77 19.79
N LYS A 68 -13.51 -2.50 20.20
CA LYS A 68 -13.08 -2.68 21.60
C LYS A 68 -13.73 -1.66 22.53
N LYS A 69 -13.89 -0.41 22.07
CA LYS A 69 -14.45 0.69 22.87
C LYS A 69 -15.97 0.58 23.06
N GLY A 70 -16.70 -0.02 22.12
CA GLY A 70 -18.15 -0.28 22.25
C GLY A 70 -18.52 -1.59 22.97
N ARG A 71 -17.53 -2.37 23.42
CA ARG A 71 -17.72 -3.59 24.23
C ARG A 71 -17.34 -3.41 25.71
N GLN A 72 -16.87 -2.23 26.09
CA GLN A 72 -16.74 -1.79 27.49
C GLN A 72 -17.94 -0.92 27.85
#